data_AF-A0A7C5UHK6-F1
#
_entry.id   AF-A0A7C5UHK6-F1
#
_cell.length_a   1.000
_cell.length_b   1.000
_cell.length_c   1.000
_cell.angle_alpha   90.00
_cell.angle_beta   90.00
_cell.angle_gamma   90.00
#
_symmetry.space_group_name_H-M   'P 1'
#
loop_
_entity.id
_entity.type
_entity.pdbx_description
1 polymer ?
#
loop_
_entity_poly.entity_id
_entity_poly.type
_entity_poly.pdbx_seq_one_letter_code
_entity_poly.pdbx_strand_id
1 'polypeptide(L)'
;MLRIIFVVSVVLVVAWAIAVMAYQQPKASVPTELPKDWRDWTHIKTGVIYSEKHPLFEAFGGVHHIYANKVAAEAYKEAHKKGAKKKFPDGSVIVFVLYSAKDEGGMFVAGEKKVVAIMVKDSKKYSATGGWGWQAWTADGKQLVNDPEEQCFTCHKPMRENDYVFSDWVP
;
A
#
# COMPACT_ATOMS: atom_id res chain seq x y z
N MET A 1 -56.52 2.66 -2.56
CA MET A 1 -55.60 3.62 -3.21
C MET A 1 -54.64 4.29 -2.24
N LEU A 2 -55.12 4.92 -1.15
CA LEU A 2 -54.26 5.65 -0.19
C LEU A 2 -53.14 4.81 0.46
N ARG A 3 -53.43 3.54 0.81
CA ARG A 3 -52.44 2.59 1.36
C ARG A 3 -51.32 2.21 0.39
N ILE A 4 -51.61 2.14 -0.92
CA ILE A 4 -50.63 1.77 -1.95
C ILE A 4 -49.68 2.94 -2.20
N ILE A 5 -50.22 4.16 -2.25
CA ILE A 5 -49.45 5.40 -2.41
C ILE A 5 -48.48 5.58 -1.22
N PHE A 6 -48.93 5.31 0.00
CA PHE A 6 -48.11 5.42 1.21
C PHE A 6 -46.95 4.39 1.25
N VAL A 7 -47.17 3.17 0.77
CA VAL A 7 -46.12 2.15 0.72
C VAL A 7 -45.07 2.50 -0.34
N VAL A 8 -45.49 2.99 -1.52
CA VAL A 8 -44.58 3.40 -2.59
C VAL A 8 -43.73 4.60 -2.18
N SER A 9 -44.29 5.59 -1.48
CA SER A 9 -43.55 6.75 -1.01
C SER A 9 -42.50 6.38 0.06
N VAL A 10 -42.82 5.48 0.99
CA VAL A 10 -41.86 4.99 1.99
C VAL A 10 -40.69 4.24 1.33
N VAL A 11 -40.97 3.39 0.33
CA VAL A 11 -39.92 2.65 -0.39
C VAL A 11 -38.97 3.61 -1.13
N LEU A 12 -39.50 4.66 -1.77
CA LEU A 12 -38.68 5.66 -2.46
C LEU A 12 -37.80 6.46 -1.50
N VAL A 13 -38.30 6.82 -0.32
CA VAL A 13 -37.52 7.53 0.71
C VAL A 13 -36.38 6.64 1.25
N VAL A 14 -36.64 5.36 1.48
CA VAL A 14 -35.61 4.40 1.93
C VAL A 14 -34.55 4.19 0.84
N ALA A 15 -34.95 4.00 -0.41
CA ALA A 15 -34.02 3.84 -1.52
C ALA A 15 -33.14 5.09 -1.72
N TRP A 16 -33.73 6.28 -1.59
CA TRP A 16 -32.97 7.54 -1.66
C TRP A 16 -32.01 7.70 -0.49
N ALA A 17 -32.42 7.37 0.74
CA ALA A 17 -31.54 7.40 1.91
C ALA A 17 -30.34 6.44 1.76
N ILE A 18 -30.55 5.23 1.23
CA ILE A 18 -29.48 4.28 0.94
C ILE A 18 -28.51 4.83 -0.11
N ALA A 19 -29.03 5.44 -1.18
CA ALA A 19 -28.21 6.05 -2.22
C ALA A 19 -27.36 7.22 -1.69
N VAL A 20 -27.94 8.08 -0.83
CA VAL A 20 -27.22 9.19 -0.18
C VAL A 20 -26.13 8.67 0.77
N MET A 21 -26.41 7.63 1.56
CA MET A 21 -25.42 7.01 2.45
C MET A 21 -24.27 6.31 1.71
N ALA A 22 -24.55 5.73 0.54
CA ALA A 22 -23.51 5.15 -0.32
C ALA A 22 -22.65 6.24 -0.98
N TYR A 23 -23.24 7.38 -1.35
CA TYR A 23 -22.53 8.50 -1.97
C TYR A 23 -21.64 9.27 -0.97
N GLN A 24 -21.98 9.27 0.32
CA GLN A 24 -21.24 9.98 1.37
C GLN A 24 -20.17 9.14 2.08
N GLN A 25 -19.78 7.98 1.57
CA GLN A 25 -18.69 7.22 2.18
C GLN A 25 -17.40 8.06 2.17
N PRO A 26 -16.82 8.40 3.35
CA PRO A 26 -15.56 9.12 3.38
C PRO A 26 -14.48 8.27 2.73
N LYS A 27 -13.67 8.88 1.85
CA LYS A 27 -12.53 8.19 1.25
C LYS A 27 -11.66 7.59 2.34
N ALA A 28 -11.18 6.36 2.10
CA ALA A 28 -10.35 5.64 3.05
C ALA A 28 -9.14 6.50 3.48
N SER A 29 -8.86 6.48 4.79
CA SER A 29 -7.80 7.33 5.35
C SER A 29 -6.41 6.91 4.85
N VAL A 30 -5.51 7.88 4.68
CA VAL A 30 -4.13 7.67 4.24
C VAL A 30 -3.16 8.14 5.33
N PRO A 31 -1.98 7.50 5.48
CA PRO A 31 -0.86 8.11 6.20
C PRO A 31 -0.51 9.48 5.59
N THR A 32 -0.14 10.45 6.44
CA THR A 32 0.17 11.82 6.02
C THR A 32 1.66 12.13 6.04
N GLU A 33 2.45 11.34 6.79
CA GLU A 33 3.86 11.59 7.03
C GLU A 33 4.71 10.36 6.70
N LEU A 34 5.90 10.64 6.17
CA LEU A 34 6.97 9.66 5.97
C LEU A 34 7.85 9.63 7.24
N PRO A 35 8.02 8.48 7.93
CA PRO A 35 8.84 8.39 9.14
C PRO A 35 10.29 8.80 8.89
N LYS A 36 10.80 9.85 9.54
CA LYS A 36 12.09 10.48 9.16
C LYS A 36 13.30 9.55 9.24
N ASP A 37 13.24 8.55 10.10
CA ASP A 37 14.28 7.57 10.41
C ASP A 37 14.21 6.29 9.56
N TRP A 38 13.33 6.22 8.55
CA TRP A 38 13.09 4.99 7.79
C TRP A 38 14.34 4.42 7.11
N ARG A 39 15.36 5.25 6.86
CA ARG A 39 16.62 4.81 6.24
C ARG A 39 17.50 3.99 7.18
N ASP A 40 17.30 4.12 8.49
CA ASP A 40 18.02 3.35 9.52
C ASP A 40 17.31 2.05 9.88
N TRP A 41 16.16 1.81 9.27
CA TRP A 41 15.37 0.60 9.50
C TRP A 41 16.00 -0.62 8.82
N THR A 42 15.50 -1.81 9.17
CA THR A 42 15.97 -3.04 8.55
C THR A 42 15.62 -3.02 7.07
N HIS A 43 16.64 -2.95 6.20
CA HIS A 43 16.48 -3.27 4.78
C HIS A 43 15.97 -4.71 4.67
N ILE A 44 14.94 -4.96 3.87
CA ILE A 44 14.25 -6.25 3.73
C ILE A 44 14.64 -6.97 2.45
N LYS A 45 14.67 -6.23 1.34
CA LYS A 45 15.13 -6.72 0.05
C LYS A 45 15.38 -5.58 -0.92
N THR A 46 16.13 -5.90 -1.97
CA THR A 46 16.22 -5.09 -3.18
C THR A 46 15.54 -5.82 -4.33
N GLY A 47 14.91 -5.07 -5.22
CA GLY A 47 14.42 -5.58 -6.51
C GLY A 47 14.79 -4.62 -7.63
N VAL A 48 14.90 -5.15 -8.84
CA VAL A 48 15.19 -4.37 -10.04
C VAL A 48 14.20 -4.74 -11.13
N ILE A 49 13.52 -3.75 -11.67
CA ILE A 49 12.70 -3.88 -12.88
C ILE A 49 13.46 -3.17 -13.99
N TYR A 50 14.24 -3.93 -14.77
CA TYR A 50 15.18 -3.39 -15.75
C TYR A 50 14.70 -3.47 -17.21
N SER A 51 13.58 -4.14 -17.47
CA SER A 51 13.10 -4.39 -18.83
C SER A 51 11.64 -4.03 -18.99
N GLU A 52 11.32 -3.35 -20.09
CA GLU A 52 9.95 -3.03 -20.56
C GLU A 52 9.07 -4.27 -20.74
N LYS A 53 9.66 -5.48 -20.81
CA LYS A 53 8.91 -6.74 -20.80
C LYS A 53 8.13 -6.96 -19.50
N HIS A 54 8.53 -6.32 -18.40
CA HIS A 54 7.83 -6.42 -17.14
C HIS A 54 6.61 -5.47 -17.14
N PRO A 55 5.38 -5.94 -16.82
CA PRO A 55 4.17 -5.12 -16.90
C PRO A 55 4.19 -3.84 -16.05
N LEU A 56 5.03 -3.82 -15.01
CA LEU A 56 5.21 -2.68 -14.12
C LEU A 56 6.41 -1.79 -14.46
N PHE A 57 7.06 -1.96 -15.61
CA PHE A 57 8.26 -1.17 -15.96
C PHE A 57 7.97 0.34 -16.03
N GLU A 58 6.87 0.76 -16.65
CA GLU A 58 6.52 2.19 -16.72
C GLU A 58 6.37 2.83 -15.33
N ALA A 59 5.66 2.15 -14.43
CA ALA A 59 5.41 2.67 -13.08
C ALA A 59 6.61 2.51 -12.14
N PHE A 60 7.28 1.36 -12.16
CA PHE A 60 8.24 0.92 -11.15
C PHE A 60 9.59 0.46 -11.73
N GLY A 61 9.86 0.76 -13.00
CA GLY A 61 11.15 0.56 -13.65
C GLY A 61 12.26 1.28 -12.89
N GLY A 62 13.34 0.55 -12.62
CA GLY A 62 14.48 0.99 -11.83
C GLY A 62 14.83 0.04 -10.69
N VAL A 63 15.57 0.56 -9.70
CA VAL A 63 16.03 -0.16 -8.51
C VAL A 63 15.17 0.26 -7.33
N HIS A 64 14.57 -0.69 -6.63
CA HIS A 64 13.82 -0.40 -5.42
C HIS A 64 14.34 -1.16 -4.21
N HIS A 65 14.27 -0.50 -3.07
CA HIS A 65 14.60 -1.07 -1.77
C HIS A 65 13.37 -1.07 -0.88
N ILE A 66 13.21 -2.15 -0.15
CA ILE A 66 12.19 -2.27 0.88
C ILE A 66 12.88 -2.15 2.24
N TYR A 67 12.33 -1.33 3.12
CA TYR A 67 12.73 -1.21 4.51
C TYR A 67 11.53 -1.48 5.40
N ALA A 68 11.79 -1.98 6.61
CA ALA A 68 10.74 -2.27 7.58
C ALA A 68 11.18 -1.84 8.96
N ASN A 69 10.28 -1.19 9.69
CA ASN A 69 10.50 -0.87 11.10
C ASN A 69 10.69 -2.15 11.91
N LYS A 70 11.13 -2.02 13.16
CA LYS A 70 11.44 -3.18 14.02
C LYS A 70 10.30 -4.22 14.05
N VAL A 71 9.06 -3.77 14.25
CA VAL A 71 7.87 -4.64 14.34
C VAL A 71 7.65 -5.42 13.05
N ALA A 72 7.69 -4.75 11.89
CA ALA A 72 7.51 -5.41 10.61
C ALA A 72 8.69 -6.33 10.27
N ALA A 73 9.92 -5.93 10.59
CA ALA A 73 11.13 -6.72 10.35
C ALA A 73 11.14 -8.03 11.15
N GLU A 74 10.67 -8.00 12.39
CA GLU A 74 10.51 -9.21 13.21
C GLU A 74 9.49 -10.17 12.58
N ALA A 75 8.34 -9.66 12.11
CA ALA A 75 7.33 -10.46 11.41
C ALA A 75 7.86 -11.09 10.10
N TYR A 76 8.62 -10.33 9.31
CA TYR A 76 9.30 -10.82 8.12
C TYR A 76 10.25 -11.99 8.43
N LYS A 77 11.14 -11.80 9.41
CA LYS A 77 12.15 -12.78 9.80
C LYS A 77 11.51 -14.04 10.37
N GLU A 78 10.45 -13.91 11.17
CA GLU A 78 9.73 -15.03 11.74
C GLU A 78 9.02 -15.86 10.67
N ALA A 79 8.32 -15.20 9.74
CA ALA A 79 7.67 -15.88 8.62
C ALA A 79 8.69 -16.64 7.75
N HIS A 80 9.82 -16.01 7.44
CA HIS A 80 10.92 -16.63 6.70
C HIS A 80 11.45 -17.88 7.42
N LYS A 81 11.79 -17.76 8.72
CA LYS A 81 12.30 -18.87 9.54
C LYS A 81 11.32 -20.07 9.57
N LYS A 82 10.02 -19.79 9.58
CA LYS A 82 8.97 -20.82 9.67
C LYS A 82 8.51 -21.36 8.31
N GLY A 83 8.95 -20.77 7.20
CA GLY A 83 8.36 -21.04 5.88
C GLY A 83 6.85 -20.74 5.83
N ALA A 84 6.39 -19.78 6.64
CA ALA A 84 4.99 -19.49 6.86
C ALA A 84 4.54 -18.24 6.10
N LYS A 85 3.22 -18.08 5.98
CA LYS A 85 2.64 -16.84 5.45
C LYS A 85 2.88 -15.68 6.41
N LYS A 86 3.14 -14.50 5.84
CA LYS A 86 3.39 -13.28 6.62
C LYS A 86 2.08 -12.76 7.23
N LYS A 87 2.16 -12.32 8.48
CA LYS A 87 1.11 -11.57 9.19
C LYS A 87 1.80 -10.45 9.96
N PHE A 88 1.33 -9.21 9.78
CA PHE A 88 1.97 -8.04 10.38
C PHE A 88 1.12 -7.51 11.55
N PRO A 89 1.70 -7.33 12.74
CA PRO A 89 1.02 -6.66 13.85
C PRO A 89 0.73 -5.19 13.54
N ASP A 90 -0.30 -4.64 14.18
CA ASP A 90 -0.54 -3.19 14.18
C ASP A 90 0.71 -2.44 14.67
N GLY A 91 1.00 -1.29 14.06
CA GLY A 91 2.26 -0.55 14.23
C GLY A 91 3.40 -1.00 13.30
N SER A 92 3.20 -2.04 12.49
CA SER A 92 4.12 -2.39 11.40
C SER A 92 4.16 -1.28 10.36
N VAL A 93 5.37 -0.91 9.93
CA VAL A 93 5.56 0.05 8.83
C VAL A 93 6.58 -0.50 7.84
N ILE A 94 6.19 -0.48 6.56
CA ILE A 94 7.03 -0.91 5.45
C ILE A 94 7.22 0.29 4.52
N VAL A 95 8.46 0.55 4.11
CA VAL A 95 8.81 1.59 3.16
C VAL A 95 9.31 0.95 1.89
N PHE A 96 8.76 1.37 0.76
CA PHE A 96 9.28 1.12 -0.58
C PHE A 96 9.92 2.41 -1.07
N VAL A 97 11.16 2.37 -1.53
CA VAL A 97 11.78 3.51 -2.21
C VAL A 97 12.29 3.06 -3.57
N LEU A 98 11.96 3.82 -4.61
CA LEU A 98 12.38 3.56 -5.98
C LEU A 98 13.33 4.63 -6.46
N TYR A 99 14.37 4.17 -7.16
CA TYR A 99 15.34 4.98 -7.87
C TYR A 99 15.36 4.59 -9.34
N SER A 100 15.84 5.48 -10.20
CA SER A 100 16.27 5.09 -11.54
C SER A 100 17.41 4.06 -11.44
N ALA A 101 17.49 3.14 -12.40
CA ALA A 101 18.69 2.32 -12.58
C ALA A 101 19.69 3.10 -13.44
N LYS A 102 20.92 3.28 -12.96
CA LYS A 102 22.00 3.95 -13.67
C LYS A 102 23.10 2.93 -13.96
N ASP A 103 23.51 2.82 -15.22
CA ASP A 103 24.69 2.04 -15.60
C ASP A 103 25.96 2.84 -15.27
N GLU A 104 26.79 2.30 -14.38
CA GLU A 104 28.11 2.81 -14.06
C GLU A 104 29.19 1.79 -14.49
N GLY A 105 29.39 1.68 -15.79
CA GLY A 105 30.46 0.87 -16.37
C GLY A 105 30.19 -0.64 -16.31
N GLY A 106 28.95 -1.06 -16.55
CA GLY A 106 28.50 -2.44 -16.47
C GLY A 106 27.94 -2.84 -15.10
N MET A 107 27.91 -1.92 -14.14
CA MET A 107 27.27 -2.09 -12.83
C MET A 107 26.03 -1.19 -12.74
N PHE A 108 24.85 -1.78 -12.56
CA PHE A 108 23.65 -0.99 -12.28
C PHE A 108 23.62 -0.53 -10.82
N VAL A 109 23.54 0.78 -10.63
CA VAL A 109 23.39 1.42 -9.31
C VAL A 109 22.08 2.19 -9.21
N ALA A 110 21.67 2.49 -7.97
CA ALA A 110 20.57 3.40 -7.72
C ALA A 110 20.96 4.83 -8.11
N GLY A 111 20.19 5.45 -9.00
CA GLY A 111 20.34 6.84 -9.42
C GLY A 111 19.41 7.77 -8.65
N GLU A 112 18.67 8.61 -9.38
CA GLU A 112 17.77 9.59 -8.78
C GLU A 112 16.55 8.90 -8.14
N LYS A 113 16.16 9.37 -6.96
CA LYS A 113 14.95 8.90 -6.27
C LYS A 113 13.73 9.32 -7.09
N LYS A 114 12.87 8.36 -7.44
CA LYS A 114 11.61 8.59 -8.18
C LYS A 114 10.44 8.78 -7.22
N VAL A 115 10.27 7.82 -6.31
CA VAL A 115 9.12 7.76 -5.39
C VAL A 115 9.54 7.07 -4.09
N VAL A 116 8.91 7.49 -2.99
CA VAL A 116 8.92 6.74 -1.73
C VAL A 116 7.47 6.46 -1.34
N ALA A 117 7.15 5.23 -1.01
CA ALA A 117 5.83 4.79 -0.60
C ALA A 117 5.89 4.06 0.74
N ILE A 118 4.82 4.12 1.51
CA ILE A 118 4.71 3.41 2.77
C ILE A 118 3.41 2.61 2.87
N MET A 119 3.50 1.53 3.63
CA MET A 119 2.38 0.79 4.18
C MET A 119 2.42 0.90 5.70
N VAL A 120 1.33 1.31 6.34
CA VAL A 120 1.21 1.39 7.81
C VAL A 120 0.10 0.46 8.29
N LYS A 121 0.41 -0.50 9.15
CA LYS A 121 -0.58 -1.42 9.71
C LYS A 121 -1.30 -0.76 10.88
N ASP A 122 -2.60 -0.58 10.73
CA ASP A 122 -3.55 -0.28 11.80
C ASP A 122 -4.89 -0.87 11.37
N SER A 123 -5.20 -2.04 11.92
CA SER A 123 -6.35 -2.85 11.56
C SER A 123 -7.69 -2.13 11.74
N LYS A 124 -7.75 -1.18 12.69
CA LYS A 124 -8.97 -0.41 12.98
C LYS A 124 -9.07 0.79 12.06
N LYS A 125 -8.01 1.58 11.95
CA LYS A 125 -8.01 2.83 11.19
C LYS A 125 -8.11 2.61 9.67
N TYR A 126 -7.51 1.54 9.17
CA TYR A 126 -7.41 1.24 7.75
C TYR A 126 -8.22 0.01 7.34
N SER A 127 -9.35 -0.22 8.01
CA SER A 127 -10.20 -1.41 7.81
C SER A 127 -10.70 -1.56 6.36
N ALA A 128 -11.01 -0.45 5.68
CA ALA A 128 -11.43 -0.43 4.28
C ALA A 128 -10.35 -0.98 3.31
N THR A 129 -9.08 -0.94 3.70
CA THR A 129 -7.94 -1.32 2.86
C THR A 129 -7.14 -2.48 3.47
N GLY A 130 -7.84 -3.43 4.10
CA GLY A 130 -7.23 -4.65 4.65
C GLY A 130 -6.38 -4.42 5.91
N GLY A 131 -6.62 -3.32 6.62
CA GLY A 131 -5.87 -2.91 7.80
C GLY A 131 -4.55 -2.19 7.48
N TRP A 132 -4.33 -1.81 6.23
CA TRP A 132 -3.13 -1.10 5.78
C TRP A 132 -3.46 0.30 5.27
N GLY A 133 -2.78 1.32 5.79
CA GLY A 133 -2.76 2.66 5.23
C GLY A 133 -1.70 2.77 4.15
N TRP A 134 -2.03 3.42 3.05
CA TRP A 134 -1.19 3.53 1.85
C TRP A 134 -0.91 5.00 1.54
N GLN A 135 0.35 5.35 1.35
CA GLN A 135 0.73 6.68 0.86
C GLN A 135 2.02 6.60 0.04
N ALA A 136 2.18 7.51 -0.91
CA ALA A 136 3.41 7.69 -1.66
C ALA A 136 3.71 9.17 -1.85
N TRP A 137 4.99 9.46 -1.99
CA TRP A 137 5.50 10.80 -2.25
C TRP A 137 6.45 10.78 -3.42
N THR A 138 6.34 11.80 -4.27
CA THR A 138 7.33 12.13 -5.29
C THR A 138 8.70 12.42 -4.66
N ALA A 139 9.73 12.55 -5.51
CA ALA A 139 11.08 12.85 -5.07
C ALA A 139 11.20 14.11 -4.19
N ASP A 140 10.43 15.14 -4.53
CA ASP A 140 10.29 16.45 -3.88
C ASP A 140 9.29 16.46 -2.71
N GLY A 141 8.66 15.32 -2.39
CA GLY A 141 7.83 15.18 -1.19
C GLY A 141 6.36 15.54 -1.36
N LYS A 142 5.86 15.62 -2.60
CA LYS A 142 4.42 15.80 -2.86
C LYS A 142 3.69 14.46 -2.70
N GLN A 143 2.60 14.46 -1.93
CA GLN A 143 1.73 13.29 -1.75
C GLN A 143 1.06 12.88 -3.08
N LEU A 144 0.92 11.57 -3.28
CA LEU A 144 0.39 10.97 -4.51
C LEU A 144 -0.93 10.23 -4.29
N VAL A 145 -1.16 9.66 -3.11
CA VAL A 145 -2.31 8.80 -2.86
C VAL A 145 -3.46 9.60 -2.27
N ASN A 146 -4.58 9.60 -2.98
CA ASN A 146 -5.84 10.21 -2.55
C ASN A 146 -7.02 9.24 -2.58
N ASP A 147 -6.83 8.05 -3.17
CA ASP A 147 -7.77 6.94 -3.17
C ASP A 147 -6.98 5.64 -2.97
N PRO A 148 -6.67 5.28 -1.71
CA PRO A 148 -5.79 4.16 -1.42
C PRO A 148 -6.41 2.80 -1.77
N GLU A 149 -7.73 2.70 -1.91
CA GLU A 149 -8.37 1.46 -2.32
C GLU A 149 -8.05 1.15 -3.78
N GLU A 150 -8.36 2.07 -4.68
CA GLU A 150 -8.15 1.90 -6.11
C GLU A 150 -6.66 1.98 -6.50
N GLN A 151 -5.91 2.91 -5.92
CA GLN A 151 -4.54 3.19 -6.33
C GLN A 151 -3.52 2.19 -5.76
N CYS A 152 -3.83 1.53 -4.65
CA CYS A 152 -2.85 0.69 -3.94
C CYS A 152 -3.44 -0.66 -3.56
N PHE A 153 -4.49 -0.67 -2.74
CA PHE A 153 -4.99 -1.90 -2.12
C PHE A 153 -5.47 -2.92 -3.16
N THR A 154 -6.16 -2.50 -4.21
CA THR A 154 -6.66 -3.41 -5.26
C THR A 154 -5.53 -4.18 -5.94
N CYS A 155 -4.38 -3.56 -6.23
CA CYS A 155 -3.19 -4.25 -6.74
C CYS A 155 -2.59 -5.23 -5.72
N HIS A 156 -2.73 -4.94 -4.43
CA HIS A 156 -2.22 -5.77 -3.33
C HIS A 156 -3.20 -6.86 -2.83
N LYS A 157 -4.49 -6.81 -3.20
CA LYS A 157 -5.52 -7.82 -2.85
C LYS A 157 -5.09 -9.27 -3.15
N PRO A 158 -4.41 -9.60 -4.27
CA PRO A 158 -3.93 -10.95 -4.54
C PRO A 158 -2.99 -11.51 -3.46
N MET A 159 -2.32 -10.64 -2.69
CA MET A 159 -1.43 -11.03 -1.59
C MET A 159 -2.13 -11.19 -0.24
N ARG A 160 -3.47 -11.32 -0.19
CA ARG A 160 -4.25 -11.49 1.06
C ARG A 160 -3.69 -12.53 2.04
N GLU A 161 -3.18 -13.65 1.52
CA GLU A 161 -2.63 -14.72 2.36
C GLU A 161 -1.34 -14.29 3.06
N ASN A 162 -0.58 -13.40 2.43
CA ASN A 162 0.62 -12.76 2.97
C ASN A 162 0.33 -11.36 3.53
N ASP A 163 -0.90 -11.13 3.99
CA ASP A 163 -1.33 -9.87 4.58
C ASP A 163 -1.12 -8.66 3.64
N TYR A 164 -1.41 -8.87 2.36
CA TYR A 164 -1.34 -7.87 1.29
C TYR A 164 0.09 -7.36 0.99
N VAL A 165 1.13 -8.10 1.40
CA VAL A 165 2.54 -7.73 1.21
C VAL A 165 3.25 -8.70 0.26
N PHE A 166 3.83 -8.15 -0.82
CA PHE A 166 4.56 -8.91 -1.84
C PHE A 166 5.98 -9.31 -1.43
N SER A 167 6.69 -8.44 -0.70
CA SER A 167 8.10 -8.66 -0.37
C SER A 167 8.28 -9.83 0.60
N ASP A 168 9.45 -10.44 0.53
CA ASP A 168 9.92 -11.47 1.45
C ASP A 168 11.29 -11.05 1.99
N TRP A 169 11.61 -11.51 3.19
CA TRP A 169 12.91 -11.30 3.81
C TRP A 169 14.00 -12.01 3.01
N VAL A 170 15.01 -11.25 2.59
CA VAL A 170 16.25 -11.77 2.01
C VAL A 170 17.39 -11.35 2.94
N PRO A 171 17.92 -12.28 3.77
CA PRO A 171 19.03 -11.99 4.68
C PRO A 171 20.34 -11.67 3.95
#